data_AF-A0A6P4Y364-F1
#
_entry.id   AF-A0A6P4Y364-F1
#
_cell.length_a   1.000
_cell.length_b   1.000
_cell.length_c   1.000
_cell.angle_alpha   90.00
_cell.angle_beta   90.00
_cell.angle_gamma   90.00
#
_symmetry.space_group_name_H-M   'P 1'
#
loop_
_entity.id
_entity.type
_entity.pdbx_description
1 polymer ?
#
loop_
_entity_poly.entity_id
_entity_poly.type
_entity_poly.pdbx_seq_one_letter_code
_entity_poly.pdbx_strand_id
1 'polypeptide(L)'
;MICKFHRHKTAERSLAAREQCRRGLPKIDISILKRAWESRQRRMKVSKTLAEIMSYLVYVLFILCAANVGFSSGGYHFHKSVSTTFDNKLFKVGNRSAVQQWLERTVIPGLFEENGRVRRSTTAGGNTPTVDAHLFRLTVPHLRQQRMSSNGVDHMANWQPSSNSTALSSFHVPSAWNVSKDHGKNFLPYVGKIGVFDDSGYIAQLGNTREHAMGVLSYLFNNDWTDSHTRAVFVEFALLSHNVKLICVVTYLMEYTPTGGVFPSKWISVFQLHDYVGAQGVLVAVFQLCFAVIVLLQTVREMKSACRLRCEYFLQFWNVVEVFNLTLSWMAIAVGVTKVVIAESTSFEAEERHSDSVHETLVQLANISALFTWVTAAVAFINVVKLIKLLRFNAIIASFSSCLRIMSKDLLMFLVIYLIAFLAFVQFGWLAFGTEHANFKSFADATESSFVMSLGNINSVVSLLRNNSMAPVYLLLFVVTMMFILLNLLISVINEALATMREVKLSREQAEIAQGMWEMAWRITGRRRDVKGQNLLIFEGKAPAVELNDIVTDIEMKVEELYSEWKTMNEFLGDSTPDKENVHG
;
A
#
# COMPACT_ATOMS: atom_id res chain seq x y z
N MET A 1 34.23 -86.82 -19.47
CA MET A 1 34.20 -86.45 -18.03
C MET A 1 35.12 -85.30 -17.65
N ILE A 2 36.27 -85.10 -18.31
CA ILE A 2 37.30 -84.11 -17.91
C ILE A 2 36.85 -82.64 -18.09
N CYS A 3 36.05 -82.29 -19.11
CA CYS A 3 35.54 -80.92 -19.29
C CYS A 3 34.48 -80.47 -18.26
N LYS A 4 33.74 -81.40 -17.64
CA LYS A 4 32.74 -81.07 -16.59
C LYS A 4 33.44 -80.72 -15.26
N PHE A 5 34.55 -81.39 -14.96
CA PHE A 5 35.33 -81.14 -13.75
C PHE A 5 36.05 -79.78 -13.80
N HIS A 6 36.54 -79.39 -14.99
CA HIS A 6 37.24 -78.11 -15.14
C HIS A 6 36.30 -76.89 -15.02
N ARG A 7 35.05 -77.00 -15.51
CA ARG A 7 34.03 -75.95 -15.36
C ARG A 7 33.59 -75.74 -13.91
N HIS A 8 33.50 -76.81 -13.12
CA HIS A 8 33.13 -76.74 -11.70
C HIS A 8 34.20 -75.99 -10.88
N LYS A 9 35.49 -76.30 -11.13
CA LYS A 9 36.61 -75.65 -10.45
C LYS A 9 36.75 -74.16 -10.80
N THR A 10 36.44 -73.75 -12.03
CA THR A 10 36.39 -72.33 -12.40
C THR A 10 35.20 -71.60 -11.78
N ALA A 11 34.05 -72.26 -11.65
CA ALA A 11 32.88 -71.69 -10.98
C ALA A 11 33.15 -71.46 -9.48
N GLU A 12 33.75 -72.44 -8.80
CA GLU A 12 34.15 -72.32 -7.38
C GLU A 12 35.20 -71.22 -7.16
N ARG A 13 36.20 -71.11 -8.04
CA ARG A 13 37.18 -70.00 -7.96
C ARG A 13 36.55 -68.64 -8.19
N SER A 14 35.56 -68.53 -9.07
CA SER A 14 34.82 -67.29 -9.30
C SER A 14 33.89 -66.92 -8.13
N LEU A 15 33.33 -67.92 -7.45
CA LEU A 15 32.52 -67.76 -6.22
C LEU A 15 33.41 -67.35 -5.04
N ALA A 16 34.56 -68.00 -4.85
CA ALA A 16 35.53 -67.65 -3.82
C ALA A 16 36.09 -66.22 -4.01
N ALA A 17 36.40 -65.83 -5.25
CA ALA A 17 36.83 -64.46 -5.58
C ALA A 17 35.72 -63.42 -5.29
N ARG A 18 34.45 -63.75 -5.55
CA ARG A 18 33.30 -62.90 -5.22
C ARG A 18 33.09 -62.77 -3.71
N GLU A 19 33.27 -63.86 -2.94
CA GLU A 19 33.18 -63.82 -1.47
C GLU A 19 34.33 -63.04 -0.83
N GLN A 20 35.53 -63.12 -1.39
CA GLN A 20 36.70 -62.38 -0.91
C GLN A 20 36.58 -60.87 -1.21
N CYS A 21 36.06 -60.49 -2.37
CA CYS A 21 35.66 -59.10 -2.66
C CYS A 21 34.55 -58.59 -1.71
N ARG A 22 33.63 -59.45 -1.30
CA ARG A 22 32.52 -59.09 -0.40
C ARG A 22 32.97 -58.88 1.05
N ARG A 23 34.08 -59.51 1.46
CA ARG A 23 34.67 -59.40 2.80
C ARG A 23 35.54 -58.15 3.00
N GLY A 24 36.04 -57.53 1.92
CA GLY A 24 36.89 -56.33 1.96
C GLY A 24 36.17 -54.99 1.81
N LEU A 25 34.86 -55.00 1.55
CA LEU A 25 34.07 -53.77 1.45
C LEU A 25 33.58 -53.36 2.85
N PRO A 26 33.91 -52.15 3.34
CA PRO A 26 33.32 -51.66 4.58
C PRO A 26 31.79 -51.72 4.46
N LYS A 27 31.10 -52.28 5.47
CA LYS A 27 29.64 -52.28 5.52
C LYS A 27 29.17 -50.82 5.60
N ILE A 28 28.81 -50.25 4.46
CA ILE A 28 28.27 -48.90 4.38
C ILE A 28 26.90 -48.92 5.06
N ASP A 29 26.78 -48.20 6.19
CA ASP A 29 25.52 -48.09 6.93
C ASP A 29 24.51 -47.29 6.10
N ILE A 30 23.48 -47.99 5.60
CA ILE A 30 22.39 -47.45 4.79
C ILE A 30 21.68 -46.30 5.51
N SER A 31 21.66 -46.31 6.85
CA SER A 31 21.06 -45.23 7.65
C SER A 31 21.86 -43.93 7.60
N ILE A 32 23.20 -44.01 7.52
CA ILE A 32 24.09 -42.85 7.37
C ILE A 32 23.95 -42.29 5.96
N LEU A 33 23.88 -43.18 4.96
CA LEU A 33 23.73 -42.78 3.56
C LEU A 33 22.36 -42.14 3.29
N LYS A 34 21.29 -42.65 3.94
CA LYS A 34 19.96 -42.05 3.91
C LYS A 34 19.94 -40.67 4.58
N ARG A 35 20.55 -40.53 5.76
CA ARG A 35 20.70 -39.22 6.44
C ARG A 35 21.52 -38.22 5.63
N ALA A 36 22.59 -38.68 4.98
CA ALA A 36 23.42 -37.86 4.10
C ALA A 36 22.67 -37.45 2.82
N TRP A 37 21.88 -38.35 2.22
CA TRP A 37 21.03 -38.07 1.07
C TRP A 37 19.90 -37.09 1.41
N GLU A 38 19.22 -37.28 2.54
CA GLU A 38 18.19 -36.36 3.04
C GLU A 38 18.77 -34.98 3.36
N SER A 39 19.97 -34.92 3.95
CA SER A 39 20.69 -33.66 4.21
C SER A 39 21.09 -32.96 2.91
N ARG A 40 21.56 -33.71 1.90
CA ARG A 40 21.88 -33.16 0.58
C ARG A 40 20.64 -32.69 -0.16
N GLN A 41 19.54 -33.42 -0.10
CA GLN A 41 18.24 -32.98 -0.64
C GLN A 41 17.73 -31.73 0.06
N ARG A 42 17.87 -31.62 1.38
CA ARG A 42 17.55 -30.40 2.13
C ARG A 42 18.39 -29.22 1.66
N ARG A 43 19.72 -29.38 1.54
CA ARG A 43 20.62 -28.33 1.03
C ARG A 43 20.28 -27.91 -0.41
N MET A 44 19.98 -28.86 -1.29
CA MET A 44 19.57 -28.57 -2.68
C MET A 44 18.22 -27.84 -2.74
N LYS A 45 17.23 -28.25 -1.95
CA LYS A 45 15.93 -27.56 -1.85
C LYS A 45 16.11 -26.14 -1.30
N VAL A 46 16.87 -25.97 -0.22
CA VAL A 46 17.17 -24.67 0.39
C VAL A 46 17.91 -23.76 -0.58
N SER A 47 18.93 -24.26 -1.27
CA SER A 47 19.67 -23.50 -2.29
C SER A 47 18.76 -23.06 -3.45
N LYS A 48 17.91 -23.96 -3.95
CA LYS A 48 16.94 -23.62 -5.00
C LYS A 48 15.93 -22.58 -4.53
N THR A 49 15.40 -22.71 -3.32
CA THR A 49 14.47 -21.71 -2.76
C THR A 49 15.15 -20.38 -2.51
N LEU A 50 16.40 -20.36 -2.02
CA LEU A 50 17.19 -19.14 -1.85
C LEU A 50 17.45 -18.45 -3.19
N ALA A 51 17.77 -19.20 -4.24
CA ALA A 51 17.93 -18.64 -5.58
C ALA A 51 16.62 -18.03 -6.10
N GLU A 52 15.48 -18.69 -5.88
CA GLU A 52 14.16 -18.15 -6.21
C GLU A 52 13.86 -16.85 -5.43
N ILE A 53 14.19 -16.80 -4.13
CA ILE A 53 14.04 -15.61 -3.28
C ILE A 53 14.91 -14.47 -3.79
N MET A 54 16.19 -14.73 -4.04
CA MET A 54 17.13 -13.71 -4.55
C MET A 54 16.66 -13.16 -5.90
N SER A 55 16.18 -14.04 -6.79
CA SER A 55 15.62 -13.62 -8.08
C SER A 55 14.39 -12.72 -7.92
N TYR A 56 13.52 -13.02 -6.95
CA TYR A 56 12.32 -12.22 -6.68
C TYR A 56 12.66 -10.91 -5.96
N LEU A 57 13.67 -10.89 -5.08
CA LEU A 57 14.15 -9.65 -4.46
C LEU A 57 14.72 -8.69 -5.51
N VAL A 58 15.50 -9.21 -6.46
CA VAL A 58 16.00 -8.43 -7.60
C VAL A 58 14.83 -7.91 -8.44
N TYR A 59 13.80 -8.74 -8.68
CA TYR A 59 12.59 -8.32 -9.37
C TYR A 59 11.83 -7.21 -8.65
N VAL A 60 11.62 -7.32 -7.33
CA VAL A 60 10.93 -6.28 -6.55
C VAL A 60 11.76 -5.00 -6.51
N LEU A 61 13.07 -5.10 -6.34
CA LEU A 61 13.98 -3.95 -6.43
C LEU A 61 13.83 -3.27 -7.80
N PHE A 62 13.78 -4.07 -8.87
CA PHE A 62 13.59 -3.56 -10.23
C PHE A 62 12.26 -2.82 -10.39
N ILE A 63 11.13 -3.37 -9.90
CA ILE A 63 9.83 -2.67 -9.93
C ILE A 63 9.89 -1.39 -9.12
N LEU A 64 10.49 -1.42 -7.93
CA LEU A 64 10.61 -0.24 -7.08
C LEU A 64 11.45 0.84 -7.77
N CYS A 65 12.53 0.47 -8.46
CA CYS A 65 13.27 1.40 -9.31
C CYS A 65 12.37 1.96 -10.40
N ALA A 66 11.73 1.11 -11.20
CA ALA A 66 10.85 1.52 -12.30
C ALA A 66 9.71 2.44 -11.84
N ALA A 67 9.11 2.16 -10.68
CA ALA A 67 8.08 2.99 -10.07
C ALA A 67 8.64 4.35 -9.64
N ASN A 68 9.86 4.40 -9.08
CA ASN A 68 10.43 5.64 -8.54
C ASN A 68 11.13 6.53 -9.58
N VAL A 69 11.60 6.01 -10.73
CA VAL A 69 12.36 6.83 -11.71
C VAL A 69 11.52 8.01 -12.24
N GLY A 70 10.20 7.87 -12.28
CA GLY A 70 9.28 8.94 -12.69
C GLY A 70 8.90 9.94 -11.59
N PHE A 71 9.29 9.72 -10.34
CA PHE A 71 8.96 10.63 -9.23
C PHE A 71 10.12 11.58 -8.93
N SER A 72 9.86 12.88 -9.09
CA SER A 72 10.77 13.94 -8.69
C SER A 72 10.43 14.44 -7.30
N SER A 73 11.44 14.57 -6.42
CA SER A 73 11.30 15.24 -5.12
C SER A 73 10.86 16.71 -5.26
N GLY A 74 11.18 17.34 -6.39
CA GLY A 74 10.73 18.70 -6.72
C GLY A 74 9.21 18.83 -6.82
N GLY A 75 8.48 17.74 -7.12
CA GLY A 75 7.02 17.75 -7.21
C GLY A 75 6.35 18.12 -5.89
N TYR A 76 6.88 17.61 -4.76
CA TYR A 76 6.37 17.95 -3.43
C TYR A 76 6.56 19.45 -3.11
N HIS A 77 7.76 19.97 -3.37
CA HIS A 77 8.05 21.39 -3.11
C HIS A 77 7.23 22.31 -4.00
N PHE A 78 6.99 21.93 -5.25
CA PHE A 78 6.14 22.69 -6.15
C PHE A 78 4.68 22.69 -5.68
N HIS A 79 4.12 21.51 -5.36
CA HIS A 79 2.78 21.40 -4.79
C HIS A 79 2.67 22.23 -3.50
N LYS A 80 3.67 22.16 -2.62
CA LYS A 80 3.68 22.87 -1.36
C LYS A 80 3.73 24.39 -1.56
N SER A 81 4.55 24.88 -2.48
CA SER A 81 4.66 26.31 -2.82
C SER A 81 3.33 26.87 -3.30
N VAL A 82 2.68 26.20 -4.25
CA VAL A 82 1.34 26.58 -4.75
C VAL A 82 0.32 26.58 -3.60
N SER A 83 0.31 25.51 -2.81
CA SER A 83 -0.56 25.38 -1.64
C SER A 83 -0.35 26.53 -0.64
N THR A 84 0.89 26.89 -0.32
CA THR A 84 1.16 27.99 0.62
C THR A 84 0.73 29.36 0.10
N THR A 85 0.82 29.59 -1.20
CA THR A 85 0.47 30.88 -1.82
C THR A 85 -1.05 31.11 -1.81
N PHE A 86 -1.85 30.08 -2.12
CA PHE A 86 -3.28 30.25 -2.35
C PHE A 86 -4.19 29.74 -1.21
N ASP A 87 -3.74 28.80 -0.38
CA ASP A 87 -4.64 28.11 0.58
C ASP A 87 -4.86 28.86 1.90
N ASN A 88 -3.93 29.74 2.32
CA ASN A 88 -3.95 30.38 3.65
C ASN A 88 -5.25 31.13 3.96
N LYS A 89 -5.97 31.59 2.93
CA LYS A 89 -7.26 32.28 3.05
C LYS A 89 -8.43 31.49 2.47
N LEU A 90 -8.17 30.42 1.72
CA LEU A 90 -9.21 29.63 1.04
C LEU A 90 -10.19 29.01 2.04
N PHE A 91 -9.69 28.36 3.10
CA PHE A 91 -10.55 27.69 4.09
C PHE A 91 -11.29 28.64 5.04
N LYS A 92 -11.10 29.96 4.90
CA LYS A 92 -11.86 31.00 5.61
C LYS A 92 -13.01 31.55 4.77
N VAL A 93 -13.14 31.11 3.52
CA VAL A 93 -14.21 31.52 2.61
C VAL A 93 -15.49 30.79 2.97
N GLY A 94 -16.41 31.48 3.67
CA GLY A 94 -17.72 30.93 4.05
C GLY A 94 -18.90 31.53 3.29
N ASN A 95 -18.72 32.70 2.67
CA ASN A 95 -19.81 33.49 2.06
C ASN A 95 -19.44 33.96 0.65
N ARG A 96 -20.44 34.32 -0.16
CA ARG A 96 -20.25 34.88 -1.52
C ARG A 96 -19.25 36.05 -1.57
N SER A 97 -19.38 37.01 -0.66
CA SER A 97 -18.46 38.17 -0.59
C SER A 97 -17.03 37.76 -0.20
N ALA A 98 -16.87 36.70 0.60
CA ALA A 98 -15.56 36.17 0.94
C ALA A 98 -14.89 35.49 -0.27
N VAL A 99 -15.67 34.88 -1.18
CA VAL A 99 -15.15 34.33 -2.45
C VAL A 99 -14.57 35.46 -3.30
N GLN A 100 -15.32 36.55 -3.47
CA GLN A 100 -14.84 37.74 -4.19
C GLN A 100 -13.55 38.29 -3.58
N GLN A 101 -13.52 38.50 -2.27
CA GLN A 101 -12.32 39.00 -1.59
C GLN A 101 -11.12 38.05 -1.74
N TRP A 102 -11.35 36.74 -1.73
CA TRP A 102 -10.28 35.76 -1.93
C TRP A 102 -9.74 35.80 -3.37
N LEU A 103 -10.61 35.91 -4.37
CA LEU A 103 -10.22 36.08 -5.77
C LEU A 103 -9.40 37.36 -5.98
N GLU A 104 -9.89 38.50 -5.48
CA GLU A 104 -9.25 39.81 -5.64
C GLU A 104 -7.94 39.95 -4.85
N ARG A 105 -7.87 39.42 -3.63
CA ARG A 105 -6.73 39.66 -2.72
C ARG A 105 -5.71 38.53 -2.67
N THR A 106 -6.02 37.36 -3.22
CA THR A 106 -5.14 36.18 -3.13
C THR A 106 -4.87 35.60 -4.51
N VAL A 107 -5.92 35.27 -5.26
CA VAL A 107 -5.77 34.57 -6.56
C VAL A 107 -5.16 35.48 -7.61
N ILE A 108 -5.77 36.64 -7.89
CA ILE A 108 -5.27 37.55 -8.92
C ILE A 108 -3.87 38.05 -8.58
N PRO A 109 -3.58 38.54 -7.36
CA PRO A 109 -2.22 38.94 -7.02
C PRO A 109 -1.24 37.78 -7.12
N GLY A 110 -1.59 36.55 -6.70
CA GLY A 110 -0.67 35.41 -6.80
C GLY A 110 -0.38 34.97 -8.25
N LEU A 111 -1.37 35.07 -9.14
CA LEU A 111 -1.24 34.66 -10.53
C LEU A 111 -0.61 35.73 -11.44
N PHE A 112 -0.79 37.01 -11.13
CA PHE A 112 -0.36 38.12 -11.98
C PHE A 112 0.65 39.02 -11.24
N GLU A 113 1.86 39.12 -11.78
CA GLU A 113 2.92 39.99 -11.21
C GLU A 113 2.48 41.47 -11.20
N GLU A 114 2.78 42.18 -10.10
CA GLU A 114 2.25 43.53 -9.82
C GLU A 114 3.01 44.68 -10.50
N ASN A 115 4.20 44.43 -11.05
CA ASN A 115 4.99 45.47 -11.71
C ASN A 115 5.86 44.84 -12.78
N GLY A 116 5.85 45.39 -14.00
CA GLY A 116 6.58 44.90 -15.18
C GLY A 116 8.10 44.79 -15.02
N ARG A 117 8.59 43.85 -14.20
CA ARG A 117 9.97 43.36 -14.21
C ARG A 117 10.31 42.66 -15.53
N VAL A 118 9.31 42.32 -16.34
CA VAL A 118 9.48 41.94 -17.74
C VAL A 118 9.39 43.18 -18.63
N ARG A 119 10.36 44.09 -18.52
CA ARG A 119 10.63 45.04 -19.61
C ARG A 119 11.55 44.44 -20.69
N ARG A 120 12.01 43.19 -20.54
CA ARG A 120 12.87 42.46 -21.50
C ARG A 120 13.01 40.97 -21.15
N SER A 121 11.92 40.22 -21.21
CA SER A 121 12.02 38.78 -21.45
C SER A 121 10.72 38.30 -22.08
N THR A 122 10.48 38.72 -23.32
CA THR A 122 9.90 37.84 -24.32
C THR A 122 10.83 36.63 -24.45
N THR A 123 10.78 35.70 -23.49
CA THR A 123 11.21 34.33 -23.74
C THR A 123 10.39 33.85 -24.93
N ALA A 124 11.05 33.22 -25.90
CA ALA A 124 10.56 32.94 -27.25
C ALA A 124 9.33 32.00 -27.34
N GLY A 125 8.56 31.82 -26.25
CA GLY A 125 7.41 30.92 -26.14
C GLY A 125 6.15 31.51 -25.49
N GLY A 126 6.03 32.82 -25.25
CA GLY A 126 4.75 33.44 -24.87
C GLY A 126 4.24 33.22 -23.43
N ASN A 127 4.93 32.42 -22.60
CA ASN A 127 4.53 32.16 -21.21
C ASN A 127 4.73 33.40 -20.31
N THR A 128 3.72 33.78 -19.53
CA THR A 128 3.78 34.93 -18.61
C THR A 128 4.19 34.51 -17.20
N PRO A 129 5.17 35.17 -16.56
CA PRO A 129 5.59 34.82 -15.20
C PRO A 129 4.49 35.16 -14.17
N THR A 130 4.45 34.39 -13.08
CA THR A 130 3.64 34.69 -11.88
C THR A 130 4.43 35.54 -10.88
N VAL A 131 3.83 35.88 -9.73
CA VAL A 131 4.54 36.61 -8.65
C VAL A 131 5.78 35.87 -8.15
N ASP A 132 5.74 34.54 -8.15
CA ASP A 132 6.96 33.75 -8.01
C ASP A 132 7.64 33.69 -9.37
N ALA A 133 8.74 34.44 -9.54
CA ALA A 133 9.49 34.57 -10.81
C ALA A 133 10.02 33.23 -11.40
N HIS A 134 9.89 32.13 -10.66
CA HIS A 134 10.26 30.78 -11.06
C HIS A 134 9.07 29.94 -11.59
N LEU A 135 7.86 30.47 -11.49
CA LEU A 135 6.62 29.86 -11.95
C LEU A 135 6.02 30.70 -13.09
N PHE A 136 5.62 30.01 -14.14
CA PHE A 136 5.09 30.60 -15.36
C PHE A 136 3.68 30.08 -15.60
N ARG A 137 2.79 30.92 -16.09
CA ARG A 137 1.46 30.48 -16.49
C ARG A 137 1.51 29.91 -17.89
N LEU A 138 0.97 28.71 -18.03
CA LEU A 138 0.91 28.00 -19.29
C LEU A 138 -0.39 28.30 -20.05
N THR A 139 -1.48 28.54 -19.31
CA THR A 139 -2.79 28.86 -19.88
C THR A 139 -3.36 30.13 -19.24
N VAL A 140 -4.33 30.76 -19.91
CA VAL A 140 -5.15 31.80 -19.31
C VAL A 140 -5.90 31.19 -18.11
N PRO A 141 -5.96 31.85 -16.95
CA PRO A 141 -6.80 31.42 -15.83
C PRO A 141 -8.29 31.62 -16.17
N HIS A 142 -9.10 30.61 -15.86
CA HIS A 142 -10.53 30.61 -16.16
C HIS A 142 -11.36 30.42 -14.90
N LEU A 143 -12.51 31.10 -14.86
CA LEU A 143 -13.56 30.86 -13.89
C LEU A 143 -14.67 30.07 -14.59
N ARG A 144 -14.97 28.88 -14.10
CA ARG A 144 -16.06 28.06 -14.62
C ARG A 144 -17.16 27.98 -13.58
N GLN A 145 -18.40 28.25 -13.98
CA GLN A 145 -19.54 28.27 -13.09
C GLN A 145 -20.57 27.23 -13.52
N GLN A 146 -21.06 26.49 -12.54
CA GLN A 146 -22.20 25.61 -12.71
C GLN A 146 -23.42 26.17 -11.97
N ARG A 147 -24.53 26.23 -12.69
CA ARG A 147 -25.83 26.72 -12.22
C ARG A 147 -26.84 25.60 -12.31
N MET A 148 -27.78 25.59 -11.37
CA MET A 148 -28.89 24.63 -11.36
C MET A 148 -30.21 25.39 -11.49
N SER A 149 -31.03 25.01 -12.46
CA SER A 149 -32.41 25.50 -12.58
C SER A 149 -33.27 25.05 -11.41
N SER A 150 -34.33 25.81 -11.09
CA SER A 150 -35.35 25.44 -10.10
C SER A 150 -35.95 24.06 -10.36
N ASN A 151 -35.97 23.63 -11.62
CA ASN A 151 -36.52 22.34 -12.05
C ASN A 151 -35.44 21.23 -12.15
N GLY A 152 -34.17 21.55 -11.86
CA GLY A 152 -33.06 20.59 -11.78
C GLY A 152 -32.54 20.03 -13.11
N VAL A 153 -33.17 20.33 -14.25
CA VAL A 153 -32.88 19.67 -15.55
C VAL A 153 -32.24 20.59 -16.59
N ASP A 154 -32.43 21.91 -16.52
CA ASP A 154 -31.90 22.84 -17.52
C ASP A 154 -30.74 23.70 -16.99
N HIS A 155 -29.58 23.64 -17.66
CA HIS A 155 -28.56 24.68 -17.55
C HIS A 155 -29.11 25.94 -18.22
N MET A 156 -29.71 26.84 -17.43
CA MET A 156 -30.47 28.04 -17.83
C MET A 156 -29.95 28.78 -19.09
N ALA A 157 -30.26 28.29 -20.30
CA ALA A 157 -29.58 28.68 -21.53
C ALA A 157 -29.78 30.15 -21.99
N ASN A 158 -30.64 30.91 -21.30
CA ASN A 158 -31.02 32.29 -21.62
C ASN A 158 -30.65 33.28 -20.50
N TRP A 159 -29.57 33.02 -19.76
CA TRP A 159 -29.09 33.90 -18.70
C TRP A 159 -28.35 35.12 -19.27
N GLN A 160 -28.71 36.32 -18.81
CA GLN A 160 -28.16 37.60 -19.28
C GLN A 160 -27.68 38.46 -18.10
N PRO A 161 -26.71 39.38 -18.33
CA PRO A 161 -26.22 40.28 -17.29
C PRO A 161 -27.35 41.16 -16.73
N SER A 162 -27.32 41.38 -15.42
CA SER A 162 -28.37 42.14 -14.71
C SER A 162 -28.39 43.64 -15.06
N SER A 163 -27.31 44.19 -15.62
CA SER A 163 -27.22 45.59 -16.01
C SER A 163 -26.76 45.77 -17.46
N ASN A 164 -27.50 46.57 -18.25
CA ASN A 164 -27.08 47.06 -19.57
C ASN A 164 -26.06 48.22 -19.44
N SER A 165 -25.06 48.06 -18.59
CA SER A 165 -24.08 49.12 -18.29
C SER A 165 -23.07 49.25 -19.43
N THR A 166 -23.28 50.22 -20.31
CA THR A 166 -22.41 50.53 -21.47
C THR A 166 -20.97 50.91 -21.11
N ALA A 167 -20.72 51.33 -19.85
CA ALA A 167 -19.42 51.75 -19.35
C ALA A 167 -18.41 50.60 -19.09
N LEU A 168 -18.85 49.34 -19.04
CA LEU A 168 -17.98 48.16 -18.85
C LEU A 168 -17.78 47.32 -20.13
N SER A 169 -18.14 47.86 -21.29
CA SER A 169 -18.06 47.15 -22.58
C SER A 169 -16.65 46.64 -22.93
N SER A 170 -15.58 47.27 -22.44
CA SER A 170 -14.18 46.85 -22.66
C SER A 170 -13.76 45.58 -21.89
N PHE A 171 -14.52 45.17 -20.87
CA PHE A 171 -14.28 43.96 -20.07
C PHE A 171 -15.43 42.94 -20.20
N HIS A 172 -16.30 43.14 -21.19
CA HIS A 172 -17.40 42.25 -21.48
C HIS A 172 -16.87 40.90 -21.99
N VAL A 173 -17.23 39.81 -21.30
CA VAL A 173 -16.84 38.44 -21.65
C VAL A 173 -18.09 37.67 -22.07
N PRO A 174 -18.41 37.58 -23.38
CA PRO A 174 -19.63 36.92 -23.85
C PRO A 174 -19.72 35.44 -23.46
N SER A 175 -18.57 34.74 -23.39
CA SER A 175 -18.49 33.33 -22.98
C SER A 175 -18.95 33.10 -21.53
N ALA A 176 -18.93 34.13 -20.69
CA ALA A 176 -19.34 34.04 -19.29
C ALA A 176 -20.87 33.94 -19.13
N TRP A 177 -21.65 34.25 -20.17
CA TRP A 177 -23.11 34.27 -20.14
C TRP A 177 -23.73 33.20 -21.07
N ASN A 178 -22.94 32.60 -21.94
CA ASN A 178 -23.38 31.52 -22.81
C ASN A 178 -22.90 30.17 -22.26
N VAL A 179 -23.82 29.20 -22.13
CA VAL A 179 -23.47 27.83 -21.74
C VAL A 179 -22.55 27.23 -22.80
N SER A 180 -21.34 26.84 -22.41
CA SER A 180 -20.47 26.08 -23.29
C SER A 180 -21.05 24.67 -23.46
N LYS A 181 -21.44 24.34 -24.70
CA LYS A 181 -22.02 23.04 -25.05
C LYS A 181 -20.96 21.99 -25.44
N ASP A 182 -19.72 22.41 -25.68
CA ASP A 182 -18.69 21.54 -26.30
C ASP A 182 -17.81 20.77 -25.29
N HIS A 183 -17.77 21.17 -24.02
CA HIS A 183 -16.97 20.46 -22.98
C HIS A 183 -17.63 19.16 -22.48
N GLY A 184 -18.80 18.78 -22.99
CA GLY A 184 -19.48 17.52 -22.65
C GLY A 184 -18.94 16.27 -23.33
N LYS A 185 -17.89 16.38 -24.18
CA LYS A 185 -17.45 15.26 -25.02
C LYS A 185 -16.41 14.34 -24.36
N ASN A 186 -15.66 14.83 -23.38
CA ASN A 186 -14.61 14.06 -22.72
C ASN A 186 -14.49 14.53 -21.26
N PHE A 187 -15.11 13.86 -20.26
CA PHE A 187 -14.50 13.61 -18.94
C PHE A 187 -15.44 12.93 -17.90
N LEU A 188 -14.80 12.33 -16.89
CA LEU A 188 -15.41 11.91 -15.63
C LEU A 188 -15.88 13.14 -14.83
N PRO A 189 -17.04 13.11 -14.16
CA PRO A 189 -17.51 14.24 -13.38
C PRO A 189 -16.57 14.54 -12.20
N TYR A 190 -16.40 15.82 -11.88
CA TYR A 190 -15.65 16.28 -10.72
C TYR A 190 -16.46 16.02 -9.45
N VAL A 191 -15.92 15.19 -8.55
CA VAL A 191 -16.55 14.87 -7.27
C VAL A 191 -16.09 15.88 -6.21
N GLY A 192 -17.00 16.76 -5.81
CA GLY A 192 -16.79 17.71 -4.72
C GLY A 192 -17.13 17.14 -3.34
N LYS A 193 -17.27 18.00 -2.33
CA LYS A 193 -17.63 17.59 -0.95
C LYS A 193 -19.12 17.37 -0.80
N ILE A 194 -19.94 18.14 -1.52
CA ILE A 194 -21.40 18.15 -1.41
C ILE A 194 -22.04 17.62 -2.69
N GLY A 195 -21.46 17.95 -3.85
CA GLY A 195 -22.04 17.64 -5.15
C GLY A 195 -21.08 16.93 -6.08
N VAL A 196 -21.65 16.32 -7.12
CA VAL A 196 -20.93 15.82 -8.29
C VAL A 196 -21.23 16.77 -9.43
N PHE A 197 -20.19 17.28 -10.07
CA PHE A 197 -20.26 18.34 -11.06
C PHE A 197 -19.73 17.81 -12.40
N ASP A 198 -20.47 18.10 -13.47
CA ASP A 198 -19.99 17.81 -14.81
C ASP A 198 -19.05 18.93 -15.29
N ASP A 199 -18.54 18.78 -16.50
CA ASP A 199 -17.67 19.78 -17.12
C ASP A 199 -18.44 20.89 -17.85
N SER A 200 -19.77 20.90 -17.73
CA SER A 200 -20.61 21.91 -18.37
C SER A 200 -20.67 23.19 -17.54
N GLY A 201 -21.00 24.31 -18.20
CA GLY A 201 -21.27 25.55 -17.50
C GLY A 201 -20.92 26.81 -18.27
N TYR A 202 -20.74 27.88 -17.51
CA TYR A 202 -20.42 29.22 -17.99
C TYR A 202 -18.96 29.50 -17.71
N ILE A 203 -18.22 30.02 -18.70
CA ILE A 203 -16.77 30.19 -18.59
C ILE A 203 -16.38 31.65 -18.80
N ALA A 204 -15.76 32.24 -17.78
CA ALA A 204 -15.19 33.56 -17.85
C ALA A 204 -13.66 33.50 -17.87
N GLN A 205 -13.05 33.96 -18.96
CA GLN A 205 -11.60 34.07 -19.08
C GLN A 205 -11.11 35.34 -18.39
N LEU A 206 -10.15 35.21 -17.46
CA LEU A 206 -9.58 36.36 -16.74
C LEU A 206 -8.55 37.13 -17.59
N GLY A 207 -8.07 36.53 -18.68
CA GLY A 207 -7.07 37.11 -19.59
C GLY A 207 -5.65 37.10 -19.02
N ASN A 208 -4.73 37.77 -19.73
CA ASN A 208 -3.29 37.67 -19.48
C ASN A 208 -2.72 38.77 -18.58
N THR A 209 -3.39 39.92 -18.46
CA THR A 209 -2.91 41.05 -17.65
C THR A 209 -3.71 41.19 -16.36
N ARG A 210 -3.04 41.70 -15.32
CA ARG A 210 -3.66 41.89 -13.99
C ARG A 210 -4.85 42.85 -14.05
N GLU A 211 -4.68 43.96 -14.76
CA GLU A 211 -5.71 44.99 -14.92
C GLU A 211 -6.94 44.43 -15.62
N HIS A 212 -6.74 43.62 -16.66
CA HIS A 212 -7.85 42.97 -17.37
C HIS A 212 -8.55 41.95 -16.48
N ALA A 213 -7.80 41.10 -15.75
CA ALA A 213 -8.37 40.13 -14.82
C ALA A 213 -9.18 40.79 -13.71
N MET A 214 -8.68 41.89 -13.13
CA MET A 214 -9.43 42.68 -12.15
C MET A 214 -10.67 43.33 -12.76
N GLY A 215 -10.58 43.85 -13.99
CA GLY A 215 -11.70 44.44 -14.71
C GLY A 215 -12.81 43.42 -15.01
N VAL A 216 -12.43 42.23 -15.49
CA VAL A 216 -13.36 41.11 -15.71
C VAL A 216 -13.98 40.66 -14.40
N LEU A 217 -13.21 40.50 -13.32
CA LEU A 217 -13.76 40.10 -12.03
C LEU A 217 -14.78 41.11 -11.50
N SER A 218 -14.45 42.41 -11.58
CA SER A 218 -15.35 43.49 -11.21
C SER A 218 -16.62 43.47 -12.06
N TYR A 219 -16.49 43.25 -13.37
CA TYR A 219 -17.62 43.10 -14.29
C TYR A 219 -18.56 41.96 -13.89
N LEU A 220 -18.01 40.77 -13.60
CA LEU A 220 -18.79 39.59 -13.24
C LEU A 220 -19.55 39.80 -11.93
N PHE A 221 -18.90 40.33 -10.89
CA PHE A 221 -19.57 40.56 -9.60
C PHE A 221 -20.59 41.70 -9.66
N ASN A 222 -20.32 42.77 -10.41
CA ASN A 222 -21.27 43.88 -10.58
C ASN A 222 -22.53 43.47 -11.35
N ASN A 223 -22.46 42.42 -12.18
CA ASN A 223 -23.60 41.91 -12.94
C ASN A 223 -24.23 40.65 -12.31
N ASP A 224 -23.94 40.35 -11.04
CA ASP A 224 -24.46 39.18 -10.33
C ASP A 224 -24.19 37.85 -11.03
N TRP A 225 -22.98 37.67 -11.56
CA TRP A 225 -22.58 36.41 -12.18
C TRP A 225 -22.74 35.24 -11.20
N THR A 226 -22.36 35.43 -9.93
CA THR A 226 -22.69 34.48 -8.86
C THR A 226 -24.02 34.86 -8.20
N ASP A 227 -24.98 33.96 -8.12
CA ASP A 227 -26.31 34.21 -7.55
C ASP A 227 -26.85 33.00 -6.75
N SER A 228 -28.12 33.03 -6.34
CA SER A 228 -28.77 31.93 -5.60
C SER A 228 -28.88 30.61 -6.38
N HIS A 229 -28.77 30.65 -7.71
CA HIS A 229 -28.81 29.46 -8.59
C HIS A 229 -27.43 28.86 -8.82
N THR A 230 -26.37 29.55 -8.39
CA THR A 230 -25.00 29.05 -8.46
C THR A 230 -24.83 27.86 -7.51
N ARG A 231 -24.18 26.80 -7.98
CA ARG A 231 -23.88 25.61 -7.18
C ARG A 231 -22.39 25.35 -7.06
N ALA A 232 -21.63 25.65 -8.10
CA ALA A 232 -20.19 25.52 -8.08
C ALA A 232 -19.54 26.67 -8.85
N VAL A 233 -18.43 27.17 -8.32
CA VAL A 233 -17.48 28.01 -9.05
C VAL A 233 -16.12 27.34 -8.98
N PHE A 234 -15.53 27.08 -10.14
CA PHE A 234 -14.19 26.55 -10.32
C PHE A 234 -13.24 27.67 -10.69
N VAL A 235 -12.06 27.66 -10.10
CA VAL A 235 -10.92 28.50 -10.50
C VAL A 235 -9.83 27.57 -11.00
N GLU A 236 -9.57 27.64 -12.30
CA GLU A 236 -8.75 26.67 -13.01
C GLU A 236 -7.60 27.38 -13.71
N PHE A 237 -6.37 26.90 -13.49
CA PHE A 237 -5.18 27.41 -14.14
C PHE A 237 -4.04 26.37 -14.14
N ALA A 238 -3.13 26.51 -15.10
CA ALA A 238 -1.95 25.67 -15.21
C ALA A 238 -0.67 26.50 -15.05
N LEU A 239 0.23 26.02 -14.19
CA LEU A 239 1.55 26.60 -13.91
C LEU A 239 2.65 25.68 -14.40
N LEU A 240 3.75 26.25 -14.86
CA LEU A 240 4.96 25.57 -15.32
C LEU A 240 6.16 26.08 -14.53
N SER A 241 6.98 25.17 -14.03
CA SER A 241 8.30 25.52 -13.51
C SER A 241 9.39 25.03 -14.47
N HIS A 242 10.10 25.95 -15.11
CA HIS A 242 11.19 25.62 -16.03
C HIS A 242 12.38 24.94 -15.32
N ASN A 243 12.60 25.24 -14.03
CA ASN A 243 13.73 24.73 -13.26
C ASN A 243 13.63 23.21 -13.03
N VAL A 244 12.43 22.73 -12.71
CA VAL A 244 12.17 21.30 -12.43
C VAL A 244 11.47 20.59 -13.59
N LYS A 245 11.09 21.31 -14.65
CA LYS A 245 10.36 20.80 -15.83
C LYS A 245 9.02 20.11 -15.46
N LEU A 246 8.36 20.61 -14.42
CA LEU A 246 7.07 20.11 -13.95
C LEU A 246 5.95 21.10 -14.29
N ILE A 247 4.79 20.55 -14.62
CA ILE A 247 3.53 21.26 -14.75
C ILE A 247 2.70 21.02 -13.49
N CYS A 248 1.98 22.05 -13.06
CA CYS A 248 1.02 21.98 -11.98
C CYS A 248 -0.33 22.48 -12.50
N VAL A 249 -1.33 21.61 -12.52
CA VAL A 249 -2.72 21.97 -12.80
C VAL A 249 -3.43 22.16 -11.46
N VAL A 250 -4.07 23.32 -11.32
CA VAL A 250 -4.75 23.72 -10.10
C VAL A 250 -6.22 23.95 -10.38
N THR A 251 -7.07 23.28 -9.61
CA THR A 251 -8.51 23.45 -9.61
C THR A 251 -8.96 23.75 -8.17
N TYR A 252 -9.44 24.97 -7.94
CA TYR A 252 -10.16 25.31 -6.71
C TYR A 252 -11.65 25.28 -6.97
N LEU A 253 -12.41 24.59 -6.12
CA LEU A 253 -13.86 24.48 -6.22
C LEU A 253 -14.51 25.16 -5.01
N MET A 254 -15.40 26.10 -5.26
CA MET A 254 -16.30 26.71 -4.28
C MET A 254 -17.72 26.15 -4.48
N GLU A 255 -18.16 25.28 -3.58
CA GLU A 255 -19.53 24.75 -3.61
C GLU A 255 -20.48 25.68 -2.85
N TYR A 256 -21.53 26.15 -3.51
CA TYR A 256 -22.55 27.01 -2.94
C TYR A 256 -23.75 26.17 -2.51
N THR A 257 -24.08 26.22 -1.22
CA THR A 257 -25.29 25.57 -0.73
C THR A 257 -26.52 26.44 -0.98
N PRO A 258 -27.71 25.84 -1.13
CA PRO A 258 -28.97 26.58 -1.18
C PRO A 258 -29.20 27.47 0.05
N THR A 259 -28.55 27.17 1.18
CA THR A 259 -28.58 27.96 2.41
C THR A 259 -27.67 29.20 2.38
N GLY A 260 -26.90 29.42 1.30
CA GLY A 260 -26.02 30.57 1.10
C GLY A 260 -24.59 30.40 1.63
N GLY A 261 -24.27 29.23 2.19
CA GLY A 261 -22.91 28.88 2.62
C GLY A 261 -22.02 28.47 1.44
N VAL A 262 -20.71 28.67 1.59
CA VAL A 262 -19.70 28.27 0.59
C VAL A 262 -18.72 27.28 1.21
N PHE A 263 -18.51 26.15 0.53
CA PHE A 263 -17.59 25.10 0.95
C PHE A 263 -16.44 24.96 -0.05
N PRO A 264 -15.23 25.42 0.30
CA PRO A 264 -14.08 25.33 -0.58
C PRO A 264 -13.46 23.92 -0.56
N SER A 265 -13.00 23.48 -1.72
CA SER A 265 -12.15 22.32 -1.94
C SER A 265 -11.09 22.64 -2.99
N LYS A 266 -10.05 21.81 -3.06
CA LYS A 266 -8.92 22.03 -3.95
C LYS A 266 -8.42 20.71 -4.51
N TRP A 267 -7.92 20.75 -5.73
CA TRP A 267 -7.19 19.68 -6.37
C TRP A 267 -5.97 20.29 -7.06
N ILE A 268 -4.79 19.80 -6.70
CA ILE A 268 -3.51 20.29 -7.22
C ILE A 268 -2.77 19.05 -7.72
N SER A 269 -2.53 18.97 -9.03
CA SER A 269 -1.84 17.86 -9.65
C SER A 269 -0.54 18.35 -10.26
N VAL A 270 0.58 17.78 -9.80
CA VAL A 270 1.93 18.08 -10.30
C VAL A 270 2.45 16.88 -11.06
N PHE A 271 2.82 17.08 -12.32
CA PHE A 271 3.30 16.02 -13.19
C PHE A 271 4.31 16.53 -14.21
N GLN A 272 5.06 15.60 -14.80
CA GLN A 272 6.00 15.88 -15.87
C GLN A 272 5.28 15.70 -17.22
N LEU A 273 5.41 16.68 -18.11
CA LEU A 273 4.81 16.63 -19.46
C LEU A 273 5.55 15.64 -20.36
N HIS A 274 6.89 15.73 -20.37
CA HIS A 274 7.73 14.88 -21.21
C HIS A 274 8.62 14.00 -20.33
N ASP A 275 8.24 12.73 -20.18
CA ASP A 275 8.96 11.76 -19.35
C ASP A 275 10.30 11.32 -19.99
N TYR A 276 10.44 11.43 -21.32
CA TYR A 276 11.56 10.87 -22.09
C TYR A 276 12.60 11.90 -22.55
N VAL A 277 12.98 12.84 -21.69
CA VAL A 277 13.96 13.89 -22.05
C VAL A 277 15.32 13.64 -21.39
N GLY A 278 16.38 13.64 -22.21
CA GLY A 278 17.77 13.51 -21.74
C GLY A 278 18.13 12.10 -21.24
N ALA A 279 19.27 11.99 -20.56
CA ALA A 279 19.79 10.70 -20.09
C ALA A 279 18.86 9.99 -19.08
N GLN A 280 18.18 10.75 -18.21
CA GLN A 280 17.19 10.21 -17.28
C GLN A 280 15.96 9.66 -18.01
N GLY A 281 15.49 10.32 -19.08
CA GLY A 281 14.36 9.86 -19.87
C GLY A 281 14.63 8.53 -20.59
N VAL A 282 15.85 8.31 -21.11
CA VAL A 282 16.25 7.01 -21.67
C VAL A 282 16.20 5.92 -20.62
N LEU A 283 16.63 6.24 -19.40
CA LEU A 283 16.61 5.33 -18.26
C LEU A 283 15.17 4.92 -17.88
N VAL A 284 14.25 5.89 -17.83
CA VAL A 284 12.81 5.64 -17.63
C VAL A 284 12.27 4.69 -18.69
N ALA A 285 12.55 4.96 -19.98
CA ALA A 285 12.07 4.14 -21.09
C ALA A 285 12.56 2.68 -20.99
N VAL A 286 13.84 2.48 -20.67
CA VAL A 286 14.41 1.13 -20.47
C VAL A 286 13.73 0.41 -19.32
N PHE A 287 13.50 1.07 -18.19
CA PHE A 287 12.80 0.47 -17.05
C PHE A 287 11.36 0.09 -17.38
N GLN A 288 10.62 0.95 -18.09
CA GLN A 288 9.25 0.68 -18.49
C GLN A 288 9.15 -0.46 -19.52
N LEU A 289 10.07 -0.52 -20.49
CA LEU A 289 10.13 -1.62 -21.46
C LEU A 289 10.39 -2.95 -20.77
N CYS A 290 11.39 -2.99 -19.89
CA CYS A 290 11.70 -4.17 -19.10
C CYS A 290 10.54 -4.57 -18.18
N PHE A 291 9.84 -3.60 -17.57
CA PHE A 291 8.63 -3.88 -16.78
C PHE A 291 7.55 -4.55 -17.64
N ALA A 292 7.26 -4.04 -18.84
CA ALA A 292 6.30 -4.64 -19.77
C ALA A 292 6.69 -6.09 -20.16
N VAL A 293 7.98 -6.33 -20.44
CA VAL A 293 8.50 -7.68 -20.72
C VAL A 293 8.30 -8.61 -19.52
N ILE A 294 8.58 -8.16 -18.30
CA ILE A 294 8.40 -8.97 -17.10
C ILE A 294 6.93 -9.30 -16.86
N VAL A 295 6.02 -8.33 -17.03
CA VAL A 295 4.57 -8.56 -16.92
C VAL A 295 4.10 -9.58 -17.95
N LEU A 296 4.60 -9.53 -19.18
CA LEU A 296 4.29 -10.51 -20.22
C LEU A 296 4.79 -11.91 -19.85
N LEU A 297 6.03 -12.04 -19.37
CA LEU A 297 6.59 -13.32 -18.92
C LEU A 297 5.80 -13.91 -17.75
N GLN A 298 5.38 -13.07 -16.79
CA GLN A 298 4.54 -13.49 -15.67
C GLN A 298 3.15 -13.91 -16.13
N THR A 299 2.56 -13.20 -17.09
CA THR A 299 1.27 -13.55 -17.67
C THR A 299 1.32 -14.95 -18.26
N VAL A 300 2.34 -15.26 -19.07
CA VAL A 300 2.51 -16.61 -19.66
C VAL A 300 2.72 -17.68 -18.58
N ARG A 301 3.49 -17.38 -17.54
CA ARG A 301 3.74 -18.31 -16.42
C ARG A 301 2.44 -18.60 -15.65
N GLU A 302 1.68 -17.57 -15.30
CA GLU A 302 0.44 -17.70 -14.54
C GLU A 302 -0.66 -18.35 -15.37
N MET A 303 -0.77 -18.04 -16.66
CA MET A 303 -1.68 -18.76 -17.56
C MET A 303 -1.38 -20.26 -17.60
N LYS A 304 -0.09 -20.65 -17.71
CA LYS A 304 0.30 -22.07 -17.67
C LYS A 304 -0.06 -22.72 -16.33
N SER A 305 0.09 -22.00 -15.22
CA SER A 305 -0.28 -22.46 -13.88
C SER A 305 -1.79 -22.66 -13.74
N ALA A 306 -2.57 -21.67 -14.17
CA ALA A 306 -4.03 -21.71 -14.17
C ALA A 306 -4.58 -22.83 -15.07
N CYS A 307 -4.01 -23.05 -16.27
CA CYS A 307 -4.42 -24.15 -17.14
C CYS A 307 -4.18 -25.54 -16.53
N ARG A 308 -3.13 -25.70 -15.71
CA ARG A 308 -2.81 -26.98 -15.05
C ARG A 308 -3.74 -27.25 -13.87
N LEU A 309 -4.02 -26.23 -13.06
CA LEU A 309 -4.76 -26.35 -11.79
C LEU A 309 -6.27 -26.06 -11.93
N ARG A 310 -6.72 -25.51 -13.07
CA ARG A 310 -8.12 -25.18 -13.38
C ARG A 310 -8.78 -24.40 -12.24
N CYS A 311 -9.90 -24.89 -11.70
CA CYS A 311 -10.68 -24.20 -10.66
C CYS A 311 -9.98 -24.22 -9.29
N GLU A 312 -9.13 -25.22 -9.00
CA GLU A 312 -8.39 -25.29 -7.74
C GLU A 312 -7.40 -24.14 -7.59
N TYR A 313 -6.97 -23.56 -8.71
CA TYR A 313 -6.10 -22.38 -8.72
C TYR A 313 -6.74 -21.19 -7.97
N PHE A 314 -8.03 -20.92 -8.21
CA PHE A 314 -8.73 -19.75 -7.65
C PHE A 314 -9.14 -19.91 -6.18
N LEU A 315 -9.07 -21.12 -5.63
CA LEU A 315 -9.30 -21.37 -4.21
C LEU A 315 -8.11 -20.93 -3.35
N GLN A 316 -6.93 -20.75 -3.94
CA GLN A 316 -5.73 -20.32 -3.23
C GLN A 316 -5.64 -18.80 -3.19
N PHE A 317 -5.72 -18.21 -1.99
CA PHE A 317 -5.62 -16.76 -1.75
C PHE A 317 -4.48 -16.07 -2.53
N TRP A 318 -3.27 -16.66 -2.52
CA TRP A 318 -2.10 -16.06 -3.17
C TRP A 318 -2.17 -16.05 -4.69
N ASN A 319 -2.92 -16.97 -5.29
CA ASN A 319 -3.12 -17.02 -6.73
C ASN A 319 -4.12 -15.93 -7.16
N VAL A 320 -5.16 -15.67 -6.34
CA VAL A 320 -6.07 -14.54 -6.56
C VAL A 320 -5.33 -13.20 -6.46
N VAL A 321 -4.46 -13.04 -5.46
CA VAL A 321 -3.60 -11.85 -5.34
C VAL A 321 -2.66 -11.71 -6.54
N GLU A 322 -2.15 -12.82 -7.10
CA GLU A 322 -1.31 -12.81 -8.29
C GLU A 322 -2.06 -12.31 -9.53
N VAL A 323 -3.26 -12.84 -9.77
CA VAL A 323 -4.13 -12.41 -10.88
C VAL A 323 -4.49 -10.93 -10.72
N PHE A 324 -4.86 -10.49 -9.52
CA PHE A 324 -5.18 -9.09 -9.26
C PHE A 324 -3.98 -8.16 -9.53
N ASN A 325 -2.79 -8.52 -9.04
CA ASN A 325 -1.56 -7.77 -9.32
C ASN A 325 -1.24 -7.71 -10.83
N LEU A 326 -1.46 -8.81 -11.56
CA LEU A 326 -1.24 -8.87 -13.00
C LEU A 326 -2.23 -7.97 -13.75
N THR A 327 -3.51 -7.96 -13.34
CA THR A 327 -4.52 -7.07 -13.94
C THR A 327 -4.19 -5.59 -13.73
N LEU A 328 -3.75 -5.20 -12.53
CA LEU A 328 -3.29 -3.84 -12.26
C LEU A 328 -2.03 -3.49 -13.06
N SER A 329 -1.13 -4.45 -13.27
CA SER A 329 0.09 -4.24 -14.08
C SER A 329 -0.23 -3.98 -15.55
N TRP A 330 -1.18 -4.72 -16.13
CA TRP A 330 -1.68 -4.45 -17.48
C TRP A 330 -2.40 -3.10 -17.57
N MET A 331 -3.20 -2.75 -16.56
CA MET A 331 -3.81 -1.42 -16.46
C MET A 331 -2.75 -0.31 -16.39
N ALA A 332 -1.67 -0.50 -15.63
CA ALA A 332 -0.57 0.47 -15.55
C ALA A 332 0.09 0.70 -16.92
N ILE A 333 0.30 -0.37 -17.69
CA ILE A 333 0.85 -0.28 -19.06
C ILE A 333 -0.12 0.48 -19.97
N ALA A 334 -1.41 0.14 -19.95
CA ALA A 334 -2.42 0.80 -20.77
C ALA A 334 -2.52 2.30 -20.45
N VAL A 335 -2.64 2.66 -19.16
CA VAL A 335 -2.70 4.06 -18.72
C VAL A 335 -1.40 4.80 -19.06
N GLY A 336 -0.24 4.16 -18.88
CA GLY A 336 1.06 4.72 -19.26
C GLY A 336 1.15 5.07 -20.75
N VAL A 337 0.68 4.18 -21.64
CA VAL A 337 0.61 4.46 -23.08
C VAL A 337 -0.34 5.61 -23.37
N THR A 338 -1.54 5.64 -22.76
CA THR A 338 -2.48 6.77 -22.95
C THR A 338 -1.90 8.10 -22.47
N LYS A 339 -1.14 8.11 -21.37
CA LYS A 339 -0.45 9.30 -20.86
C LYS A 339 0.51 9.87 -21.92
N VAL A 340 1.31 9.01 -22.55
CA VAL A 340 2.26 9.41 -23.59
C VAL A 340 1.54 9.96 -24.82
N VAL A 341 0.47 9.29 -25.27
CA VAL A 341 -0.31 9.73 -26.44
C VAL A 341 -0.92 11.12 -26.21
N ILE A 342 -1.51 11.35 -25.03
CA ILE A 342 -2.11 12.65 -24.68
C ILE A 342 -1.03 13.73 -24.49
N ALA A 343 0.12 13.38 -23.93
CA ALA A 343 1.24 14.33 -23.78
C ALA A 343 1.74 14.83 -25.14
N GLU A 344 1.89 13.92 -26.12
CA GLU A 344 2.29 14.28 -27.49
C GLU A 344 1.23 15.15 -28.20
N SER A 345 -0.07 14.82 -28.05
CA SER A 345 -1.14 15.65 -28.63
C SER A 345 -1.18 17.05 -28.01
N THR A 346 -0.94 17.16 -26.70
CA THR A 346 -0.88 18.45 -26.00
C THR A 346 0.28 19.31 -26.50
N SER A 347 1.44 18.70 -26.77
CA SER A 347 2.59 19.42 -27.34
C SER A 347 2.31 19.95 -28.74
N PHE A 348 1.60 19.18 -29.57
CA PHE A 348 1.17 19.60 -30.90
C PHE A 348 0.17 20.78 -30.83
N GLU A 349 -0.85 20.68 -29.98
CA GLU A 349 -1.85 21.75 -29.81
C GLU A 349 -1.26 23.05 -29.24
N ALA A 350 -0.27 22.93 -28.35
CA ALA A 350 0.44 24.09 -27.79
C ALA A 350 1.21 24.87 -28.87
N GLU A 351 1.70 24.18 -29.91
CA GLU A 351 2.37 24.81 -31.06
C GLU A 351 1.38 25.56 -31.97
N GLU A 352 0.14 25.05 -32.08
CA GLU A 352 -0.93 25.62 -32.90
C GLU A 352 -1.70 26.80 -32.23
N ARG A 353 -1.25 27.25 -31.04
CA ARG A 353 -1.74 28.45 -30.30
C ARG A 353 -3.24 28.49 -29.99
N HIS A 354 -3.91 27.34 -29.93
CA HIS A 354 -5.30 27.29 -29.48
C HIS A 354 -5.35 27.24 -27.95
N SER A 355 -5.33 28.41 -27.29
CA SER A 355 -5.19 28.52 -25.82
C SER A 355 -6.29 27.80 -25.02
N ASP A 356 -7.48 27.62 -25.60
CA ASP A 356 -8.62 27.04 -24.91
C ASP A 356 -8.55 25.51 -24.90
N SER A 357 -8.21 24.86 -26.03
CA SER A 357 -8.07 23.40 -26.10
C SER A 357 -6.90 22.88 -25.27
N VAL A 358 -5.82 23.67 -25.15
CA VAL A 358 -4.63 23.31 -24.38
C VAL A 358 -4.93 23.17 -22.89
N HIS A 359 -5.83 23.98 -22.32
CA HIS A 359 -6.17 23.86 -20.90
C HIS A 359 -6.90 22.56 -20.60
N GLU A 360 -7.88 22.22 -21.44
CA GLU A 360 -8.64 20.98 -21.29
C GLU A 360 -7.71 19.78 -21.37
N THR A 361 -6.90 19.67 -22.42
CA THR A 361 -5.95 18.55 -22.60
C THR A 361 -4.95 18.43 -21.44
N LEU A 362 -4.53 19.55 -20.83
CA LEU A 362 -3.70 19.53 -19.62
C LEU A 362 -4.43 18.98 -18.39
N VAL A 363 -5.70 19.32 -18.20
CA VAL A 363 -6.52 18.73 -17.12
C VAL A 363 -6.71 17.23 -17.37
N GLN A 364 -6.90 16.82 -18.62
CA GLN A 364 -6.99 15.41 -18.98
C GLN A 364 -5.70 14.66 -18.64
N LEU A 365 -4.56 15.23 -19.05
CA LEU A 365 -3.25 14.68 -18.78
C LEU A 365 -2.96 14.61 -17.28
N ALA A 366 -3.37 15.61 -16.51
CA ALA A 366 -3.24 15.64 -15.05
C ALA A 366 -3.99 14.46 -14.39
N ASN A 367 -5.21 14.18 -14.84
CA ASN A 367 -6.03 13.08 -14.35
C ASN A 367 -5.45 11.71 -14.73
N ILE A 368 -5.03 11.53 -15.98
CA ILE A 368 -4.38 10.30 -16.45
C ILE A 368 -3.04 10.07 -15.72
N SER A 369 -2.27 11.14 -15.48
CA SER A 369 -1.04 11.04 -14.69
C SER A 369 -1.31 10.65 -13.24
N ALA A 370 -2.33 11.21 -12.59
CA ALA A 370 -2.73 10.82 -11.24
C ALA A 370 -3.16 9.34 -11.18
N LEU A 371 -3.96 8.89 -12.15
CA LEU A 371 -4.37 7.49 -12.26
C LEU A 371 -3.16 6.56 -12.46
N PHE A 372 -2.23 6.93 -13.33
CA PHE A 372 -0.99 6.17 -13.54
C PHE A 372 -0.19 6.02 -12.23
N THR A 373 -0.07 7.11 -11.47
CA THR A 373 0.58 7.10 -10.15
C THR A 373 -0.13 6.17 -9.17
N TRP A 374 -1.46 6.24 -9.06
CA TRP A 374 -2.23 5.38 -8.14
C TRP A 374 -2.13 3.90 -8.49
N VAL A 375 -2.29 3.54 -9.76
CA VAL A 375 -2.18 2.15 -10.22
C VAL A 375 -0.76 1.62 -10.01
N THR A 376 0.27 2.40 -10.36
CA THR A 376 1.67 2.01 -10.16
C THR A 376 1.99 1.84 -8.67
N ALA A 377 1.49 2.73 -7.81
CA ALA A 377 1.64 2.61 -6.36
C ALA A 377 0.97 1.34 -5.82
N ALA A 378 -0.23 0.99 -6.30
CA ALA A 378 -0.93 -0.23 -5.92
C ALA A 378 -0.14 -1.49 -6.34
N VAL A 379 0.39 -1.51 -7.58
CA VAL A 379 1.26 -2.61 -8.06
C VAL A 379 2.52 -2.73 -7.21
N ALA A 380 3.20 -1.62 -6.92
CA ALA A 380 4.39 -1.62 -6.08
C ALA A 380 4.08 -2.14 -4.67
N PHE A 381 3.00 -1.65 -4.05
CA PHE A 381 2.54 -2.08 -2.73
C PHE A 381 2.27 -3.59 -2.68
N ILE A 382 1.52 -4.13 -3.64
CA ILE A 382 1.20 -5.57 -3.68
C ILE A 382 2.48 -6.40 -3.85
N ASN A 383 3.41 -5.99 -4.71
CA ASN A 383 4.67 -6.70 -4.89
C ASN A 383 5.56 -6.68 -3.63
N VAL A 384 5.54 -5.59 -2.85
CA VAL A 384 6.20 -5.50 -1.54
C VAL A 384 5.52 -6.41 -0.51
N VAL A 385 4.18 -6.39 -0.41
CA VAL A 385 3.44 -7.30 0.49
C VAL A 385 3.70 -8.76 0.15
N LYS A 386 3.88 -9.10 -1.13
CA LYS A 386 4.23 -10.45 -1.58
C LYS A 386 5.62 -10.90 -1.11
N LEU A 387 6.51 -10.02 -0.66
CA LEU A 387 7.76 -10.42 0.03
C LEU A 387 7.47 -11.28 1.26
N ILE A 388 6.31 -11.13 1.91
CA ILE A 388 5.90 -11.99 3.04
C ILE A 388 5.81 -13.46 2.61
N LYS A 389 5.43 -13.76 1.36
CA LYS A 389 5.40 -15.13 0.81
C LYS A 389 6.80 -15.75 0.75
N LEU A 390 7.83 -14.94 0.51
CA LEU A 390 9.22 -15.39 0.51
C LEU A 390 9.77 -15.64 1.91
N LEU A 391 9.29 -14.87 2.89
CA LEU A 391 9.73 -15.01 4.28
C LEU A 391 9.11 -16.22 5.01
N ARG A 392 8.30 -17.04 4.32
CA ARG A 392 7.71 -18.28 4.86
C ARG A 392 8.73 -19.32 5.31
N PHE A 393 9.99 -19.22 4.86
CA PHE A 393 11.07 -20.08 5.34
C PHE A 393 11.53 -19.72 6.76
N ASN A 394 11.23 -18.50 7.23
CA ASN A 394 11.49 -18.13 8.61
C ASN A 394 10.48 -18.86 9.50
N ALA A 395 10.99 -19.66 10.45
CA ALA A 395 10.19 -20.38 11.42
C ALA A 395 9.22 -19.47 12.18
N ILE A 396 9.59 -18.21 12.44
CA ILE A 396 8.74 -17.21 13.09
C ILE A 396 7.54 -16.86 12.22
N ILE A 397 7.76 -16.60 10.93
CA ILE A 397 6.70 -16.18 9.99
C ILE A 397 5.80 -17.36 9.59
N ALA A 398 6.38 -18.56 9.44
CA ALA A 398 5.62 -19.79 9.27
C ALA A 398 4.72 -20.08 10.48
N SER A 399 5.23 -19.83 11.69
CA SER A 399 4.47 -19.94 12.93
C SER A 399 3.35 -18.92 12.98
N PHE A 400 3.62 -17.66 12.65
CA PHE A 400 2.62 -16.60 12.60
C PHE A 400 1.48 -16.92 11.61
N SER A 401 1.82 -17.36 10.40
CA SER A 401 0.82 -17.79 9.41
C SER A 401 -0.01 -18.99 9.88
N SER A 402 0.59 -19.89 10.66
CA SER A 402 -0.12 -21.03 11.23
C SER A 402 -1.05 -20.58 12.38
N CYS A 403 -0.59 -19.64 13.22
CA CYS A 403 -1.41 -18.99 14.25
C CYS A 403 -2.64 -18.33 13.66
N LEU A 404 -2.44 -17.50 12.62
CA LEU A 404 -3.53 -16.83 11.90
C LEU A 404 -4.51 -17.82 11.31
N ARG A 405 -4.03 -18.96 10.79
CA ARG A 405 -4.92 -20.01 10.27
C ARG A 405 -5.74 -20.66 11.38
N ILE A 406 -5.15 -20.93 12.54
CA ILE A 406 -5.85 -21.50 13.70
C ILE A 406 -6.93 -20.52 14.19
N MET A 407 -6.59 -19.25 14.43
CA MET A 407 -7.55 -18.24 14.91
C MET A 407 -8.47 -17.69 13.82
N SER A 408 -8.31 -18.05 12.55
CA SER A 408 -8.99 -17.38 11.43
C SER A 408 -10.52 -17.39 11.57
N LYS A 409 -11.09 -18.50 12.06
CA LYS A 409 -12.53 -18.63 12.29
C LYS A 409 -13.00 -17.75 13.44
N ASP A 410 -12.29 -17.77 14.56
CA ASP A 410 -12.67 -17.01 15.76
C ASP A 410 -12.47 -15.50 15.55
N LEU A 411 -11.40 -15.12 14.84
CA LEU A 411 -11.15 -13.75 14.42
C LEU A 411 -12.20 -13.24 13.43
N LEU A 412 -12.69 -14.11 12.51
CA LEU A 412 -13.78 -13.74 11.61
C LEU A 412 -15.09 -13.51 12.39
N MET A 413 -15.42 -14.38 13.35
CA MET A 413 -16.61 -14.20 14.20
C MET A 413 -16.49 -12.94 15.06
N PHE A 414 -15.32 -12.68 15.65
CA PHE A 414 -15.03 -11.45 16.37
C PHE A 414 -15.20 -10.22 15.47
N LEU A 415 -14.68 -10.25 14.24
CA LEU A 415 -14.79 -9.15 13.29
C LEU A 415 -16.26 -8.83 12.98
N VAL A 416 -17.11 -9.84 12.83
CA VAL A 416 -18.56 -9.63 12.63
C VAL A 416 -19.19 -8.93 13.84
N ILE A 417 -18.89 -9.38 15.06
CA ILE A 417 -19.39 -8.76 16.30
C ILE A 417 -18.90 -7.31 16.42
N TYR A 418 -17.61 -7.08 16.16
CA TYR A 418 -17.00 -5.75 16.16
C TYR A 418 -17.69 -4.83 15.15
N LEU A 419 -17.88 -5.27 13.90
CA LEU A 419 -18.51 -4.47 12.86
C LEU A 419 -19.96 -4.10 13.19
N ILE A 420 -20.74 -5.04 13.73
CA ILE A 420 -22.13 -4.76 14.13
C ILE A 420 -22.17 -3.68 15.21
N ALA A 421 -21.37 -3.83 16.26
CA ALA A 421 -21.30 -2.84 17.33
C ALA A 421 -20.74 -1.51 16.81
N PHE A 422 -19.73 -1.55 15.93
CA PHE A 422 -19.06 -0.37 15.39
C PHE A 422 -20.01 0.45 14.53
N LEU A 423 -20.73 -0.20 13.61
CA LEU A 423 -21.73 0.45 12.78
C LEU A 423 -22.90 1.00 13.61
N ALA A 424 -23.29 0.34 14.71
CA ALA A 424 -24.31 0.88 15.62
C ALA A 424 -23.86 2.21 16.25
N PHE A 425 -22.61 2.31 16.71
CA PHE A 425 -22.07 3.56 17.24
C PHE A 425 -21.86 4.62 16.16
N VAL A 426 -21.40 4.25 14.97
CA VAL A 426 -21.28 5.17 13.83
C VAL A 426 -22.65 5.76 13.48
N GLN A 427 -23.69 4.92 13.39
CA GLN A 427 -25.04 5.36 13.11
C GLN A 427 -25.59 6.28 14.21
N PHE A 428 -25.38 5.91 15.48
CA PHE A 428 -25.76 6.76 16.61
C PHE A 428 -25.05 8.12 16.54
N GLY A 429 -23.74 8.13 16.34
CA GLY A 429 -22.93 9.35 16.30
C GLY A 429 -23.33 10.27 15.14
N TRP A 430 -23.60 9.71 13.96
CA TRP A 430 -24.09 10.48 12.81
C TRP A 430 -25.44 11.15 13.10
N LEU A 431 -26.40 10.39 13.66
CA LEU A 431 -27.73 10.92 13.96
C LEU A 431 -27.74 11.91 15.14
N ALA A 432 -26.94 11.66 16.17
CA ALA A 432 -26.92 12.48 17.38
C ALA A 432 -26.10 13.76 17.24
N PHE A 433 -25.00 13.72 16.47
CA PHE A 433 -24.00 14.80 16.43
C PHE A 433 -23.76 15.37 15.04
N GLY A 434 -24.32 14.79 13.98
CA GLY A 434 -24.00 15.18 12.60
C GLY A 434 -24.45 16.57 12.19
N THR A 435 -25.46 17.13 12.86
CA THR A 435 -25.90 18.52 12.64
C THR A 435 -25.04 19.54 13.37
N GLU A 436 -24.41 19.15 14.48
CA GLU A 436 -23.69 20.06 15.39
C GLU A 436 -22.17 20.06 15.14
N HIS A 437 -21.59 18.94 14.71
CA HIS A 437 -20.14 18.79 14.60
C HIS A 437 -19.69 18.23 13.24
N ALA A 438 -18.67 18.89 12.67
CA ALA A 438 -18.12 18.55 11.36
C ALA A 438 -17.57 17.12 11.25
N ASN A 439 -17.07 16.55 12.35
CA ASN A 439 -16.53 15.19 12.41
C ASN A 439 -17.60 14.10 12.24
N PHE A 440 -18.87 14.43 12.46
CA PHE A 440 -19.99 13.50 12.34
C PHE A 440 -20.95 13.91 11.22
N LYS A 441 -20.59 14.87 10.35
CA LYS A 441 -21.52 15.47 9.37
C LYS A 441 -22.05 14.46 8.34
N SER A 442 -21.23 13.50 7.93
CA SER A 442 -21.61 12.44 7.01
C SER A 442 -21.33 11.07 7.64
N PHE A 443 -21.97 10.04 7.09
CA PHE A 443 -21.72 8.67 7.51
C PHE A 443 -20.23 8.27 7.37
N ALA A 444 -19.55 8.76 6.32
CA ALA A 444 -18.12 8.51 6.11
C ALA A 444 -17.25 9.22 7.17
N ASP A 445 -17.51 10.50 7.44
CA ASP A 445 -16.79 11.26 8.47
C ASP A 445 -17.02 10.66 9.86
N ALA A 446 -18.26 10.22 10.15
CA ALA A 446 -18.61 9.55 11.41
C ALA A 446 -17.90 8.18 11.54
N THR A 447 -17.77 7.45 10.43
CA THR A 447 -17.01 6.19 10.37
C THR A 447 -15.53 6.44 10.67
N GLU A 448 -14.91 7.42 10.00
CA GLU A 448 -13.51 7.80 10.23
C GLU A 448 -13.29 8.23 11.69
N SER A 449 -14.13 9.11 12.19
CA SER A 449 -14.05 9.63 13.57
C SER A 449 -14.22 8.54 14.60
N SER A 450 -15.16 7.61 14.39
CA SER A 450 -15.38 6.48 15.30
C SER A 450 -14.23 5.48 15.25
N PHE A 451 -13.62 5.27 14.08
CA PHE A 451 -12.43 4.42 13.94
C PHE A 451 -11.23 5.01 14.67
N VAL A 452 -10.96 6.30 14.48
CA VAL A 452 -9.91 7.05 15.20
C VAL A 452 -10.15 7.02 16.71
N MET A 453 -11.39 7.12 17.14
CA MET A 453 -11.77 6.96 18.54
C MET A 453 -11.53 5.53 19.05
N SER A 454 -11.78 4.50 18.24
CA SER A 454 -11.45 3.09 18.56
C SER A 454 -9.95 2.83 18.66
N LEU A 455 -9.10 3.73 18.16
CA LEU A 455 -7.63 3.71 18.36
C LEU A 455 -7.19 4.49 19.62
N GLY A 456 -8.12 5.15 20.31
CA GLY A 456 -7.89 5.85 21.58
C GLY A 456 -7.81 7.37 21.46
N ASN A 457 -7.97 7.93 20.25
CA ASN A 457 -7.98 9.37 20.07
C ASN A 457 -9.41 9.92 20.18
N ILE A 458 -9.72 10.50 21.33
CA ILE A 458 -11.07 11.02 21.66
C ILE A 458 -11.30 12.48 21.22
N ASN A 459 -10.33 13.13 20.56
CA ASN A 459 -10.42 14.56 20.21
C ASN A 459 -11.67 14.89 19.39
N SER A 460 -12.18 13.94 18.60
CA SER A 460 -13.38 14.11 17.78
C SER A 460 -14.65 14.37 18.60
N VAL A 461 -14.70 13.89 19.85
CA VAL A 461 -15.87 14.00 20.75
C VAL A 461 -15.61 14.96 21.92
N VAL A 462 -14.34 15.24 22.26
CA VAL A 462 -14.03 16.20 23.33
C VAL A 462 -14.66 17.58 23.07
N SER A 463 -14.72 18.02 21.82
CA SER A 463 -15.39 19.28 21.47
C SER A 463 -16.91 19.26 21.67
N LEU A 464 -17.55 18.08 21.61
CA LEU A 464 -18.98 17.88 21.80
C LEU A 464 -19.40 17.94 23.28
N LEU A 465 -18.49 17.57 24.20
CA LEU A 465 -18.77 17.50 25.63
C LEU A 465 -19.22 18.84 26.24
N ARG A 466 -18.87 19.96 25.61
CA ARG A 466 -19.21 21.30 26.12
C ARG A 466 -20.66 21.70 25.83
N ASN A 467 -21.21 21.24 24.71
CA ASN A 467 -22.46 21.77 24.16
C ASN A 467 -23.59 20.74 24.15
N ASN A 468 -23.28 19.44 24.14
CA ASN A 468 -24.28 18.38 23.98
C ASN A 468 -24.28 17.42 25.18
N SER A 469 -25.43 17.32 25.86
CA SER A 469 -25.60 16.47 27.06
C SER A 469 -25.56 14.98 26.77
N MET A 470 -25.77 14.54 25.52
CA MET A 470 -25.68 13.13 25.11
C MET A 470 -24.24 12.69 24.80
N ALA A 471 -23.34 13.64 24.55
CA ALA A 471 -21.94 13.34 24.21
C ALA A 471 -21.17 12.60 25.32
N PRO A 472 -21.29 12.95 26.62
CA PRO A 472 -20.67 12.19 27.70
C PRO A 472 -21.16 10.74 27.78
N VAL A 473 -22.47 10.53 27.58
CA VAL A 473 -23.10 9.20 27.63
C VAL A 473 -22.62 8.34 26.46
N TYR A 474 -22.62 8.91 25.25
CA TYR A 474 -22.08 8.25 24.07
C TYR A 474 -20.61 7.87 24.23
N LEU A 475 -19.77 8.79 24.70
CA LEU A 475 -18.34 8.55 24.89
C LEU A 475 -18.10 7.46 25.94
N LEU A 476 -18.82 7.49 27.06
CA LEU A 476 -18.73 6.45 28.09
C LEU A 476 -19.09 5.07 27.53
N LEU A 477 -20.25 4.95 26.87
CA LEU A 477 -20.69 3.70 26.26
C LEU A 477 -19.72 3.21 25.20
N PHE A 478 -19.23 4.11 24.34
CA PHE A 478 -18.26 3.76 23.30
C PHE A 478 -16.97 3.23 23.92
N VAL A 479 -16.38 3.93 24.88
CA VAL A 479 -15.10 3.52 25.50
C VAL A 479 -15.26 2.19 26.22
N VAL A 480 -16.34 2.00 27.00
CA VAL A 480 -16.61 0.73 27.69
C VAL A 480 -16.79 -0.41 26.70
N THR A 481 -17.62 -0.24 25.67
CA THR A 481 -17.92 -1.32 24.73
C THR A 481 -16.79 -1.57 23.73
N MET A 482 -16.33 -0.54 23.01
CA MET A 482 -15.33 -0.68 21.95
C MET A 482 -13.92 -0.90 22.48
N MET A 483 -13.50 -0.14 23.50
CA MET A 483 -12.14 -0.25 24.01
C MET A 483 -12.03 -1.33 25.09
N PHE A 484 -12.85 -1.31 26.12
CA PHE A 484 -12.67 -2.26 27.22
C PHE A 484 -13.21 -3.65 26.92
N ILE A 485 -14.36 -3.78 26.25
CA ILE A 485 -14.93 -5.12 25.99
C ILE A 485 -14.35 -5.71 24.71
N LEU A 486 -14.54 -5.04 23.56
CA LEU A 486 -14.19 -5.61 22.26
C LEU A 486 -12.68 -5.74 22.02
N LEU A 487 -11.87 -4.75 22.43
CA LEU A 487 -10.40 -4.88 22.31
C LEU A 487 -9.86 -6.03 23.17
N ASN A 488 -10.35 -6.17 24.40
CA ASN A 488 -9.92 -7.26 25.29
C ASN A 488 -10.40 -8.63 24.80
N LEU A 489 -11.58 -8.71 24.17
CA LEU A 489 -12.03 -9.93 23.50
C LEU A 489 -11.09 -10.31 22.33
N LEU A 490 -10.67 -9.34 21.51
CA LEU A 490 -9.68 -9.59 20.45
C LEU A 490 -8.36 -10.11 21.02
N ILE A 491 -7.86 -9.48 22.10
CA ILE A 491 -6.65 -9.92 22.78
C ILE A 491 -6.80 -11.35 23.32
N SER A 492 -7.97 -11.69 23.87
CA SER A 492 -8.27 -13.04 24.36
C SER A 492 -8.20 -14.08 23.23
N VAL A 493 -8.84 -13.82 22.08
CA VAL A 493 -8.81 -14.72 20.91
C VAL A 493 -7.37 -14.92 20.40
N ILE A 494 -6.58 -13.84 20.38
CA ILE A 494 -5.17 -13.91 19.98
C ILE A 494 -4.36 -14.75 20.98
N ASN A 495 -4.55 -14.53 22.28
CA ASN A 495 -3.83 -15.24 23.34
C ASN A 495 -4.15 -16.73 23.35
N GLU A 496 -5.41 -17.11 23.15
CA GLU A 496 -5.84 -18.51 23.06
C GLU A 496 -5.12 -19.21 21.91
N ALA A 497 -5.13 -18.63 20.70
CA ALA A 497 -4.46 -19.22 19.56
C ALA A 497 -2.93 -19.27 19.69
N LEU A 498 -2.33 -18.31 20.40
CA LEU A 498 -0.91 -18.37 20.75
C LEU A 498 -0.62 -19.50 21.74
N ALA A 499 -1.50 -19.74 22.73
CA ALA A 499 -1.39 -20.85 23.66
C ALA A 499 -1.50 -22.19 22.93
N THR A 500 -2.52 -22.37 22.07
CA THR A 500 -2.68 -23.57 21.25
C THR A 500 -1.46 -23.84 20.37
N MET A 501 -0.86 -22.79 19.77
CA MET A 501 0.35 -22.98 18.98
C MET A 501 1.57 -23.40 19.82
N ARG A 502 1.71 -22.87 21.03
CA ARG A 502 2.79 -23.25 21.96
C ARG A 502 2.67 -24.73 22.33
N GLU A 503 1.48 -25.20 22.64
CA GLU A 503 1.21 -26.62 22.94
C GLU A 503 1.56 -27.53 21.75
N VAL A 504 1.14 -27.18 20.53
CA VAL A 504 1.44 -27.97 19.31
C VAL A 504 2.95 -28.04 19.02
N LYS A 505 3.71 -26.97 19.29
CA LYS A 505 5.17 -26.97 19.14
C LYS A 505 5.84 -27.81 20.21
N LEU A 506 5.43 -27.64 21.47
CA LEU A 506 5.97 -28.39 22.60
C LEU A 506 5.74 -29.89 22.41
N SER A 507 4.57 -30.31 21.91
CA SER A 507 4.29 -31.71 21.58
C SER A 507 5.14 -32.27 20.44
N ARG A 508 5.55 -31.46 19.44
CA ARG A 508 6.43 -31.93 18.35
C ARG A 508 7.88 -32.07 18.80
N GLU A 509 8.41 -31.09 19.54
CA GLU A 509 9.77 -31.16 20.06
C GLU A 509 9.90 -32.23 21.16
N GLN A 510 8.94 -32.35 22.07
CA GLN A 510 8.94 -33.41 23.08
C GLN A 510 8.71 -34.79 22.46
N ALA A 511 7.89 -34.92 21.40
CA ALA A 511 7.76 -36.20 20.69
C ALA A 511 9.03 -36.58 19.95
N GLU A 512 9.71 -35.64 19.27
CA GLU A 512 10.98 -35.90 18.57
C GLU A 512 12.14 -36.18 19.54
N ILE A 513 12.20 -35.46 20.67
CA ILE A 513 13.18 -35.69 21.74
C ILE A 513 12.87 -36.99 22.48
N ALA A 514 11.61 -37.31 22.78
CA ALA A 514 11.23 -38.58 23.38
C ALA A 514 11.49 -39.76 22.43
N GLN A 515 11.22 -39.63 21.12
CA GLN A 515 11.61 -40.64 20.12
C GLN A 515 13.13 -40.80 20.04
N GLY A 516 13.87 -39.70 20.05
CA GLY A 516 15.33 -39.70 20.04
C GLY A 516 15.95 -40.32 21.29
N MET A 517 15.42 -40.00 22.47
CA MET A 517 15.84 -40.59 23.75
C MET A 517 15.42 -42.05 23.87
N TRP A 518 14.25 -42.42 23.35
CA TRP A 518 13.78 -43.81 23.32
C TRP A 518 14.63 -44.68 22.38
N GLU A 519 15.02 -44.16 21.21
CA GLU A 519 15.98 -44.82 20.31
C GLU A 519 17.39 -44.92 20.91
N MET A 520 17.84 -43.90 21.64
CA MET A 520 19.13 -43.92 22.35
C MET A 520 19.13 -44.93 23.51
N ALA A 521 18.05 -44.99 24.28
CA ALA A 521 17.86 -45.95 25.39
C ALA A 521 17.83 -47.41 24.90
N TRP A 522 17.21 -47.69 23.75
CA TRP A 522 17.24 -49.01 23.12
C TRP A 522 18.63 -49.42 22.63
N ARG A 523 19.46 -48.45 22.20
CA ARG A 523 20.85 -48.71 21.79
C ARG A 523 21.75 -49.04 22.99
N ILE A 524 21.47 -48.47 24.16
CA ILE A 524 22.24 -48.69 25.39
C ILE A 524 21.83 -49.99 26.09
N THR A 525 20.55 -50.39 26.04
CA THR A 525 20.03 -51.57 26.77
C THR A 525 20.17 -52.91 26.04
N GLY A 526 20.66 -52.94 24.80
CA GLY A 526 21.19 -54.14 24.14
C GLY A 526 20.24 -55.34 23.96
N ARG A 527 18.91 -55.19 24.16
CA ARG A 527 17.95 -56.30 24.00
C ARG A 527 17.11 -56.13 22.74
N ARG A 528 17.46 -56.84 21.66
CA ARG A 528 16.49 -57.09 20.58
C ARG A 528 15.40 -58.05 21.08
N ARG A 529 14.16 -57.57 21.20
CA ARG A 529 12.99 -58.44 21.08
C ARG A 529 12.20 -58.03 19.84
N ASP A 530 12.19 -58.91 18.84
CA ASP A 530 11.22 -58.85 17.75
C ASP A 530 9.83 -59.02 18.36
N VAL A 531 9.06 -57.93 18.45
CA VAL A 531 7.62 -58.01 18.71
C VAL A 531 6.93 -57.88 17.36
N LYS A 532 6.81 -59.02 16.66
CA LYS A 532 5.78 -59.17 15.64
C LYS A 532 4.44 -59.31 16.35
N GLY A 533 3.61 -58.28 16.21
CA GLY A 533 2.17 -58.34 16.48
C GLY A 533 1.79 -58.30 17.96
N GLN A 534 1.47 -57.11 18.45
CA GLN A 534 0.39 -56.94 19.42
C GLN A 534 -0.16 -55.53 19.31
N ASN A 535 -1.48 -55.44 19.41
CA ASN A 535 -2.31 -54.32 19.02
C ASN A 535 -1.91 -53.01 19.70
N LEU A 536 -2.04 -51.96 18.89
CA LEU A 536 -2.16 -50.56 19.28
C LEU A 536 -3.26 -50.42 20.34
N LEU A 537 -2.88 -50.36 21.62
CA LEU A 537 -3.76 -49.83 22.66
C LEU A 537 -3.35 -48.38 22.88
N ILE A 538 -4.22 -47.51 22.37
CA ILE A 538 -4.31 -46.10 22.72
C ILE A 538 -4.47 -46.06 24.25
N PHE A 539 -3.44 -45.60 24.96
CA PHE A 539 -3.60 -45.19 26.35
C PHE A 539 -4.32 -43.84 26.33
N GLU A 540 -5.63 -43.87 26.56
CA GLU A 540 -6.39 -42.73 27.03
C GLU A 540 -5.93 -42.34 28.44
N GLY A 541 -5.80 -41.03 28.67
CA GLY A 541 -6.21 -40.41 29.92
C GLY A 541 -5.29 -40.53 31.14
N LYS A 542 -4.80 -39.37 31.58
CA LYS A 542 -4.12 -39.02 32.85
C LYS A 542 -2.64 -39.39 32.99
N ALA A 543 -1.81 -38.35 32.88
CA ALA A 543 -0.47 -38.32 33.44
C ALA A 543 -0.52 -38.40 34.98
N PRO A 544 0.38 -39.15 35.65
CA PRO A 544 0.74 -38.84 37.02
C PRO A 544 1.69 -37.63 36.99
N ALA A 545 1.40 -36.63 37.82
CA ALA A 545 2.34 -35.55 38.10
C ALA A 545 3.56 -36.16 38.80
N VAL A 546 4.61 -36.45 38.04
CA VAL A 546 5.94 -36.69 38.58
C VAL A 546 6.63 -35.34 38.51
N GLU A 547 6.79 -34.70 39.67
CA GLU A 547 7.42 -33.38 39.77
C GLU A 547 8.89 -33.50 39.34
N LEU A 548 9.30 -32.59 38.47
CA LEU A 548 10.65 -32.49 37.90
C LEU A 548 11.75 -32.50 38.99
N ASN A 549 11.41 -32.11 40.23
CA ASN A 549 12.30 -32.10 41.38
C ASN A 549 12.77 -33.49 41.83
N ASP A 550 11.97 -34.54 41.68
CA ASP A 550 12.38 -35.90 42.07
C ASP A 550 13.41 -36.48 41.10
N ILE A 551 13.33 -36.07 39.82
CA ILE A 551 14.29 -36.46 38.79
C ILE A 551 15.59 -35.66 38.92
N VAL A 552 15.49 -34.37 39.27
CA VAL A 552 16.66 -33.52 39.50
C VAL A 552 17.44 -33.98 40.73
N THR A 553 16.76 -34.34 41.83
CA THR A 553 17.43 -34.84 43.04
C THR A 553 18.09 -36.21 42.82
N ASP A 554 17.48 -37.11 42.04
CA ASP A 554 18.10 -38.41 41.72
C ASP A 554 19.31 -38.28 40.78
N ILE A 555 19.33 -37.24 39.93
CA ILE A 555 20.48 -36.89 39.08
C ILE A 555 21.59 -36.25 39.92
N GLU A 556 21.27 -35.33 40.83
CA GLU A 556 22.25 -34.69 41.73
C GLU A 556 22.95 -35.73 42.62
N MET A 557 22.20 -36.69 43.18
CA MET A 557 22.79 -37.79 43.95
C MET A 557 23.72 -38.68 43.11
N LYS A 558 23.36 -39.01 41.87
CA LYS A 558 24.25 -39.79 40.96
C LYS A 558 25.53 -39.03 40.61
N VAL A 559 25.44 -37.71 40.47
CA VAL A 559 26.61 -36.87 40.14
C VAL A 559 27.58 -36.80 41.31
N GLU A 560 27.08 -36.69 42.55
CA GLU A 560 27.94 -36.74 43.74
C GLU A 560 28.59 -38.12 43.94
N GLU A 561 27.84 -39.20 43.69
CA GLU A 561 28.36 -40.57 43.74
C GLU A 561 29.52 -40.76 42.74
N LEU A 562 29.31 -40.36 41.47
CA LEU A 562 30.34 -40.43 40.43
C LEU A 562 31.54 -39.51 40.70
N TYR A 563 31.34 -38.35 41.32
CA TYR A 563 32.44 -37.47 41.72
C TYR A 563 33.28 -38.07 42.86
N SER A 564 32.64 -38.79 43.80
CA SER A 564 33.33 -39.49 44.89
C SER A 564 34.14 -40.69 44.40
N GLU A 565 33.62 -41.43 43.41
CA GLU A 565 34.32 -42.53 42.74
C GLU A 565 35.50 -42.00 41.91
N TRP A 566 35.33 -40.87 41.22
CA TRP A 566 36.43 -40.24 40.49
C TRP A 566 37.54 -39.75 41.43
N LYS A 567 37.19 -39.13 42.57
CA LYS A 567 38.16 -38.63 43.55
C LYS A 567 38.95 -39.75 44.22
N THR A 568 38.29 -40.84 44.60
CA THR A 568 38.96 -42.02 45.19
C THR A 568 39.88 -42.71 44.18
N MET A 569 39.48 -42.75 42.90
CA MET A 569 40.32 -43.28 41.82
C MET A 569 41.54 -42.40 41.52
N ASN A 570 41.44 -41.08 41.69
CA ASN A 570 42.55 -40.15 41.51
C ASN A 570 43.53 -40.13 42.70
N GLU A 571 43.05 -40.31 43.93
CA GLU A 571 43.92 -40.51 45.10
C GLU A 571 44.69 -41.84 45.02
N PHE A 572 44.10 -42.87 44.39
CA PHE A 572 44.77 -44.16 44.14
C PHE A 572 45.85 -44.10 43.04
N LEU A 573 45.78 -43.11 42.14
CA LEU A 573 46.71 -42.93 41.02
C LEU A 573 47.81 -41.89 41.32
N GLY A 574 47.76 -41.21 42.47
CA GLY A 574 48.66 -40.11 42.83
C GLY A 574 50.01 -40.49 43.44
N ASP A 575 50.28 -41.77 43.73
CA ASP A 575 51.51 -42.19 44.42
C ASP A 575 52.49 -42.92 43.48
N SER A 576 53.03 -42.17 42.51
CA SER A 576 54.27 -42.53 41.78
C SER A 576 54.90 -41.30 41.08
N THR A 577 55.61 -40.49 41.89
CA THR A 577 56.86 -39.68 41.67
C THR A 577 57.34 -39.25 40.26
N PRO A 578 58.31 -38.30 40.07
CA PRO A 578 58.99 -37.35 40.99
C PRO A 578 59.12 -35.89 40.45
N ASP A 579 59.73 -35.05 41.27
CA ASP A 579 60.27 -33.69 41.04
C ASP A 579 60.78 -33.35 39.63
N LYS A 580 60.52 -32.10 39.19
CA LYS A 580 61.54 -31.13 38.73
C LYS A 580 60.97 -29.75 38.37
N GLU A 581 61.41 -28.78 39.18
CA GLU A 581 61.98 -27.47 38.83
C GLU A 581 61.64 -26.76 37.51
N ASN A 582 61.27 -25.48 37.67
CA ASN A 582 61.66 -24.30 36.89
C ASN A 582 61.31 -24.24 35.39
N VAL A 583 60.57 -23.19 35.00
CA VAL A 583 61.13 -22.01 34.29
C VAL A 583 59.99 -21.03 33.94
N HIS A 584 60.25 -19.76 34.26
CA HIS A 584 59.51 -18.56 33.86
C HIS A 584 59.32 -18.42 32.34
N GLY A 585 58.18 -17.81 31.96
CA GLY A 585 57.90 -17.27 30.63
C GLY A 585 56.50 -16.70 30.56
#